data_AF-A0A382BU77-F1
#
_entry.id   AF-A0A382BU77-F1
#
_cell.length_a   1.000
_cell.length_b   1.000
_cell.length_c   1.000
_cell.angle_alpha   90.00
_cell.angle_beta   90.00
_cell.angle_gamma   90.00
#
_symmetry.space_group_name_H-M   'P 1'
#
loop_
_entity.id
_entity.type
_entity.pdbx_description
1 polymer ?
#
loop_
_entity_poly.entity_id
_entity_poly.type
_entity_poly.pdbx_seq_one_letter_code
_entity_poly.pdbx_strand_id
1 'polypeptide(L)' 'MIKSAPWVLLLSGLAAQGDFNLENLNPNSVTFGEFIGPDDYIGDICIVFFGHEY' A
#
# COMPACT_ATOMS: atom_id res chain seq x y z
N MET A 1 7.04 21.38 27.69
CA MET A 1 5.70 21.57 27.09
C MET A 1 5.86 21.56 25.57
N ILE A 2 5.44 20.48 24.92
CA ILE A 2 5.33 20.42 23.46
C ILE A 2 3.84 20.21 23.16
N LYS A 3 3.14 21.28 22.73
CA LYS A 3 1.72 21.26 22.35
C LYS A 3 1.51 20.85 20.87
N SER A 4 2.53 20.33 20.19
CA SER A 4 2.52 20.03 18.74
C SER A 4 2.19 18.58 18.39
N ALA A 5 2.14 17.66 19.36
CA ALA A 5 1.79 16.26 19.15
C ALA A 5 0.49 16.02 18.31
N PRO A 6 -0.62 16.76 18.50
CA PRO A 6 -1.84 16.50 17.73
C PRO A 6 -1.68 16.86 16.25
N TRP A 7 -0.92 17.90 15.93
CA TRP A 7 -0.70 18.34 14.55
C TRP A 7 0.19 17.39 13.76
N VAL A 8 1.21 16.81 14.42
CA VAL A 8 2.09 15.81 13.82
C VAL A 8 1.30 14.54 13.44
N LEU A 9 0.39 14.09 14.31
CA LEU A 9 -0.47 12.94 14.03
C LEU A 9 -1.44 13.22 12.86
N LEU A 10 -2.03 14.42 12.81
CA LEU A 10 -2.92 14.82 11.72
C LEU A 10 -2.20 14.87 10.37
N LEU A 11 -0.99 15.43 10.34
CA LEU A 11 -0.15 15.49 9.14
C LEU A 11 0.30 14.09 8.69
N SER A 12 0.61 13.18 9.62
CA SER A 12 0.96 11.81 9.27
C SER A 12 -0.19 11.03 8.64
N GLY A 13 -1.45 11.30 9.01
CA GLY A 13 -2.61 10.67 8.39
C GLY A 13 -2.83 11.14 6.95
N LEU A 14 -2.54 12.41 6.65
CA LEU A 14 -2.62 12.97 5.30
C LEU A 14 -1.46 12.53 4.39
N ALA A 15 -0.32 12.17 4.99
CA ALA A 15 0.87 11.71 4.28
C ALA A 15 0.99 10.18 4.24
N ALA A 16 0.11 9.45 4.92
CA ALA A 16 0.08 7.99 4.84
C ALA A 16 -0.27 7.57 3.40
N GLN A 17 0.53 6.66 2.85
CA GLN A 17 0.26 6.10 1.53
C GLN A 17 -1.02 5.26 1.62
N GLY A 18 -2.04 5.67 0.87
CA GLY A 18 -3.32 4.96 0.78
C GLY A 18 -3.21 3.69 -0.08
N ASP A 19 -4.37 3.19 -0.50
CA ASP A 19 -4.44 2.11 -1.48
C ASP A 19 -3.64 2.46 -2.75
N PHE A 20 -3.07 1.44 -3.37
CA PHE A 20 -2.20 1.60 -4.53
C PHE A 20 -2.34 0.40 -5.46
N ASN A 21 -2.21 0.64 -6.76
CA ASN A 21 -2.21 -0.40 -7.77
C ASN A 21 -0.84 -0.50 -8.45
N LEU A 22 -0.36 -1.73 -8.62
CA LEU A 22 0.85 -2.04 -9.36
C LEU A 22 0.52 -3.06 -10.46
N GLU A 23 1.28 -3.01 -11.56
CA GLU A 23 1.16 -4.01 -12.60
C GLU A 23 1.55 -5.38 -12.06
N ASN A 24 0.71 -6.38 -12.31
CA ASN A 24 1.00 -7.76 -11.96
C ASN A 24 1.99 -8.37 -12.95
N LEU A 25 3.25 -8.43 -12.54
CA LEU A 25 4.34 -9.00 -13.34
C LEU A 25 4.50 -10.51 -13.20
N ASN A 26 3.63 -11.20 -12.43
CA ASN A 26 3.70 -12.65 -12.28
C ASN A 26 3.01 -13.37 -13.47
N PRO A 27 3.75 -14.00 -14.40
CA PRO A 27 3.17 -14.63 -15.59
C PRO A 27 2.31 -15.87 -15.27
N ASN A 28 2.41 -16.39 -14.05
CA ASN A 28 1.58 -17.51 -13.59
C ASN A 28 0.26 -17.06 -12.93
N SER A 29 0.02 -15.74 -12.82
CA SER A 29 -1.22 -15.21 -12.27
C SER A 29 -2.35 -15.23 -13.29
N VAL A 30 -3.58 -15.44 -12.82
CA VAL A 30 -4.81 -15.29 -13.63
C VAL A 30 -5.10 -13.83 -14.01
N THR A 31 -4.51 -12.88 -13.29
CA THR A 31 -4.58 -11.42 -13.51
C THR A 31 -3.26 -10.85 -14.04
N PHE A 32 -2.47 -11.65 -14.77
CA PHE A 32 -1.20 -11.20 -15.33
C PHE A 32 -1.37 -9.96 -16.25
N GLY A 33 -0.56 -8.92 -16.02
CA GLY A 33 -0.60 -7.66 -16.77
C GLY A 33 -1.71 -6.69 -16.34
N GLU A 34 -2.58 -7.07 -15.40
CA GLU A 34 -3.57 -6.17 -14.81
C GLU A 34 -2.92 -5.33 -13.70
N PHE A 35 -3.46 -4.12 -13.47
CA PHE A 35 -3.08 -3.30 -12.32
C PHE A 35 -3.94 -3.72 -11.13
N ILE A 36 -3.30 -4.31 -10.12
CA ILE A 36 -3.95 -4.80 -8.91
C ILE A 36 -3.33 -4.19 -7.65
N GLY A 37 -4.12 -4.09 -6.60
CA GLY A 37 -3.76 -3.50 -5.32
C GLY A 37 -4.35 -4.24 -4.12
N PRO A 38 -4.03 -3.80 -2.89
CA PRO A 38 -4.62 -4.35 -1.67
C PRO A 38 -6.17 -4.38 -1.67
N ASP A 39 -6.83 -3.36 -2.24
CA ASP A 39 -8.28 -3.27 -2.27
C ASP A 39 -8.96 -4.33 -3.17
N ASP A 40 -8.23 -4.94 -4.12
CA ASP A 40 -8.75 -6.06 -4.91
C ASP A 40 -8.91 -7.36 -4.09
N TYR A 41 -8.36 -7.39 -2.87
CA TYR A 41 -8.37 -8.53 -1.94
C TYR A 41 -9.16 -8.24 -0.66
N ILE A 42 -10.15 -7.32 -0.70
CA ILE A 42 -11.02 -7.03 0.45
C ILE A 42 -11.72 -8.30 0.92
N GLY A 43 -11.52 -8.65 2.20
CA GLY A 43 -12.08 -9.86 2.81
C GLY A 43 -11.07 -11.01 2.91
N ASP A 44 -9.92 -10.91 2.23
CA ASP A 44 -8.83 -11.87 2.27
C ASP A 44 -7.62 -11.35 3.04
N ILE A 45 -6.63 -12.22 3.26
CA ILE A 45 -5.33 -11.83 3.84
C ILE A 45 -4.42 -11.34 2.70
N CYS A 46 -4.18 -10.03 2.67
CA CYS A 46 -3.19 -9.41 1.78
C CYS A 46 -1.84 -9.23 2.50
N ILE A 47 -0.75 -9.70 1.88
CA ILE A 47 0.62 -9.48 2.37
C ILE A 47 1.35 -8.61 1.35
N VAL A 48 1.81 -7.43 1.80
CA VAL A 48 2.58 -6.50 0.99
C VAL A 48 4.02 -6.47 1.47
N PHE A 49 4.97 -6.65 0.55
CA PHE A 49 6.40 -6.55 0.81
C PHE A 49 7.04 -5.54 -0.13
N PHE A 50 7.72 -4.55 0.45
CA PHE A 50 8.52 -3.58 -0.29
C PHE A 50 10.00 -3.96 -0.19
N GLY A 51 10.55 -4.47 -1.29
CA GLY A 51 11.95 -4.87 -1.41
C GLY A 51 12.67 -4.09 -2.51
N HIS A 52 14.01 -4.05 -2.42
CA HIS A 52 14.88 -3.50 -3.44
C HIS A 52 16.05 -4.48 -3.64
N GLU A 53 16.31 -4.89 -4.89
CA GLU A 53 17.51 -5.69 -5.21
C GLU A 53 18.72 -4.77 -5.39
N TYR A 54 19.88 -5.18 -4.87
CA TYR A 54 21.15 -4.45 -4.96
C TYR A 54 21.81 -4.60 -6.33
#